data_AF-A0A7W1L537-F1
#
_entry.id   AF-A0A7W1L537-F1
#
_cell.length_a   1.000
_cell.length_b   1.000
_cell.length_c   1.000
_cell.angle_alpha   90.00
_cell.angle_beta   90.00
_cell.angle_gamma   90.00
#
_symmetry.space_group_name_H-M   'P 1'
#
loop_
_entity.id
_entity.type
_entity.pdbx_description
1 polymer ?
#
loop_
_entity_poly.entity_id
_entity_poly.type
_entity_poly.pdbx_seq_one_letter_code
_entity_poly.pdbx_strand_id
1 'polypeptide(L)'
;MRIGDHWNAISIIALSQSNPLKAVAELVENSIDARAKTIVITRGKEKGQHYLRVKDDGEGVRKNADGEPDFHYVATHVCGSVK
;
A
#
# COMPACT_ATOMS: atom_id res chain seq x y z
N MET A 1 1.54 23.03 8.78
CA MET A 1 1.65 21.66 8.21
C MET A 1 0.84 21.62 6.93
N ARG A 2 1.50 21.45 5.78
CA ARG A 2 0.85 21.36 4.46
C ARG A 2 0.89 19.89 4.02
N ILE A 3 -0.26 19.37 3.61
CA ILE A 3 -0.50 18.01 3.07
C ILE A 3 0.30 17.73 1.77
N GLY A 4 1.19 18.63 1.33
CA GLY A 4 1.95 18.52 0.08
C GLY A 4 3.18 17.62 0.11
N ASP A 5 3.74 17.30 1.29
CA ASP A 5 5.02 16.60 1.38
C ASP A 5 4.88 15.06 1.30
N HIS A 6 3.81 14.51 1.89
CA HIS A 6 3.58 13.06 1.90
C HIS A 6 3.18 12.49 0.54
N TRP A 7 2.43 13.26 -0.27
CA TRP A 7 2.07 12.85 -1.64
C TRP A 7 3.27 12.84 -2.59
N ASN A 8 4.26 13.72 -2.36
CA ASN A 8 5.53 13.67 -3.10
C ASN A 8 6.34 12.43 -2.75
N ALA A 9 6.39 12.03 -1.47
CA ALA A 9 7.07 10.81 -1.05
C ALA A 9 6.46 9.56 -1.71
N ILE A 10 5.12 9.45 -1.72
CA ILE A 10 4.40 8.35 -2.40
C ILE A 10 4.70 8.35 -3.90
N SER A 11 4.74 9.53 -4.53
CA SER A 11 5.04 9.66 -5.97
C SER A 11 6.48 9.28 -6.29
N ILE A 12 7.46 9.68 -5.46
CA ILE A 12 8.87 9.34 -5.64
C ILE A 12 9.09 7.83 -5.47
N ILE A 13 8.47 7.21 -4.46
CA ILE A 13 8.53 5.75 -4.24
C ILE A 13 7.90 5.01 -5.42
N ALA A 14 6.76 5.48 -5.93
CA ALA A 14 6.11 4.90 -7.10
C ALA A 14 6.97 5.01 -8.37
N LEU A 15 7.71 6.11 -8.53
CA LEU A 15 8.62 6.34 -9.67
C LEU A 15 9.97 5.60 -9.53
N SER A 16 10.39 5.23 -8.31
CA SER A 16 11.62 4.47 -8.06
C SER A 16 11.43 2.95 -8.19
N GLN A 17 10.19 2.46 -8.32
CA GLN A 17 9.93 1.05 -8.59
C GLN A 17 10.10 0.75 -10.08
N SER A 18 11.14 -0.02 -10.42
CA SER A 18 11.46 -0.40 -11.80
C SER A 18 10.46 -1.38 -12.43
N ASN A 19 9.62 -2.03 -11.62
CA ASN A 19 8.63 -2.99 -12.08
C ASN A 19 7.30 -2.84 -11.31
N PRO A 20 6.20 -2.42 -11.96
CA PRO A 20 4.88 -2.30 -11.32
C PRO A 20 4.35 -3.63 -10.76
N LEU A 21 4.83 -4.78 -11.25
CA LEU A 21 4.50 -6.08 -10.66
C LEU A 21 5.06 -6.24 -9.24
N LYS A 22 6.20 -5.62 -8.93
CA LYS A 22 6.80 -5.68 -7.59
C LYS A 22 5.91 -4.99 -6.56
N ALA A 23 5.41 -3.80 -6.89
CA ALA A 23 4.51 -3.06 -6.00
C ALA A 23 3.21 -3.84 -5.72
N VAL A 24 2.65 -4.52 -6.73
CA VAL A 24 1.47 -5.38 -6.52
C VAL A 24 1.83 -6.60 -5.66
N ALA A 25 2.97 -7.22 -5.91
CA ALA A 25 3.43 -8.37 -5.12
C ALA A 25 3.62 -8.04 -3.63
N GLU A 26 4.21 -6.88 -3.32
CA GLU A 26 4.39 -6.43 -1.93
C GLU A 26 3.06 -6.16 -1.22
N LEU A 27 2.06 -5.61 -1.92
CA LEU A 27 0.72 -5.44 -1.35
C LEU A 27 0.03 -6.78 -1.07
N VAL A 28 0.26 -7.78 -1.92
CA VAL A 28 -0.23 -9.14 -1.70
C VAL A 28 0.51 -9.81 -0.54
N GLU A 29 1.82 -9.65 -0.43
CA GLU A 29 2.63 -10.16 0.68
C GLU A 29 2.17 -9.58 2.02
N ASN A 30 1.96 -8.26 2.09
CA ASN A 30 1.40 -7.61 3.28
C ASN A 30 0.01 -8.16 3.67
N SER A 31 -0.81 -8.49 2.68
CA SER A 31 -2.14 -9.09 2.94
C SER A 31 -2.02 -10.50 3.52
N ILE A 32 -1.06 -11.29 3.03
CA ILE A 32 -0.74 -12.63 3.56
C ILE A 32 -0.22 -12.54 4.99
N ASP A 33 0.70 -11.60 5.27
CA ASP A 33 1.24 -11.36 6.61
C ASP A 33 0.14 -10.93 7.60
N ALA A 34 -0.85 -10.17 7.12
CA ALA A 34 -2.07 -9.83 7.86
C ALA A 34 -3.06 -11.00 7.98
N ARG A 35 -2.67 -12.22 7.57
CA ARG A 35 -3.46 -13.45 7.65
C ARG A 35 -4.77 -13.41 6.88
N ALA A 36 -4.83 -12.62 5.81
CA ALA A 36 -5.97 -12.61 4.92
C ALA A 36 -6.20 -14.00 4.31
N LYS A 37 -7.46 -14.42 4.25
CA LYS A 37 -7.88 -15.64 3.54
C LYS A 37 -8.25 -15.35 2.10
N THR A 38 -8.74 -14.14 1.84
CA THR A 38 -9.21 -13.69 0.55
C THR A 38 -8.52 -12.38 0.19
N ILE A 39 -7.89 -12.35 -0.97
CA ILE A 39 -7.27 -11.15 -1.53
C ILE A 39 -7.88 -10.93 -2.92
N VAL A 40 -8.44 -9.75 -3.14
CA VAL A 40 -9.12 -9.36 -4.39
C VAL A 40 -8.34 -8.23 -5.05
N ILE A 41 -7.85 -8.48 -6.27
CA ILE A 41 -7.22 -7.46 -7.11
C ILE A 41 -8.21 -7.05 -8.20
N THR A 42 -8.60 -5.78 -8.21
CA THR A 42 -9.51 -5.22 -9.21
C THR A 42 -8.77 -4.17 -10.05
N ARG A 43 -8.81 -4.31 -11.38
CA ARG A 43 -8.47 -3.20 -12.28
C ARG A 43 -9.71 -2.36 -12.54
N GLY A 44 -9.61 -1.05 -12.33
CA GLY A 44 -10.70 -0.11 -12.54
C GLY A 44 -10.30 1.08 -13.42
N LYS A 45 -11.28 1.95 -13.65
CA LYS A 45 -11.10 3.26 -14.28
C LYS A 45 -11.98 4.27 -13.54
N GLU A 46 -11.40 5.37 -13.08
CA GLU A 46 -12.10 6.45 -12.39
C GLU A 46 -11.57 7.80 -12.87
N LYS A 47 -12.48 8.76 -13.14
CA LYS A 47 -12.13 10.09 -13.68
C LYS A 47 -11.18 10.05 -14.89
N GLY A 48 -11.36 9.04 -15.74
CA GLY A 48 -10.52 8.83 -16.94
C GLY A 48 -9.20 8.09 -16.70
N GLN A 49 -8.78 7.88 -15.45
CA GLN A 49 -7.51 7.24 -15.12
C GLN A 49 -7.68 5.77 -14.70
N HIS A 50 -6.74 4.92 -15.09
CA HIS A 50 -6.70 3.53 -14.65
C HIS A 50 -6.14 3.41 -13.23
N TYR A 51 -6.68 2.45 -12.47
CA TYR A 51 -6.14 2.10 -11.16
C TYR A 51 -6.18 0.59 -10.94
N LEU A 52 -5.35 0.13 -10.00
CA LEU A 52 -5.45 -1.19 -9.39
C LEU A 52 -5.88 -1.00 -7.93
N ARG A 53 -6.86 -1.79 -7.48
CA ARG A 53 -7.28 -1.88 -6.08
C ARG A 53 -6.97 -3.27 -5.57
N VAL A 54 -6.20 -3.35 -4.49
CA VAL A 54 -5.99 -4.57 -3.72
C VAL A 54 -6.84 -4.46 -2.45
N LYS A 55 -7.69 -5.46 -2.19
CA LYS A 55 -8.53 -5.55 -0.99
C LYS A 55 -8.38 -6.93 -0.38
N ASP A 56 -8.17 -6.99 0.92
CA ASP A 56 -8.08 -8.22 1.68
C ASP A 56 -9.10 -8.27 2.83
N ASP A 57 -9.22 -9.44 3.46
CA ASP A 57 -10.03 -9.70 4.66
C ASP A 57 -9.15 -10.01 5.90
N GLY A 58 -7.91 -9.54 5.90
CA GLY A 58 -6.94 -9.76 6.97
C GLY A 58 -7.22 -8.95 8.24
N GLU A 59 -6.32 -9.06 9.20
CA GLU A 59 -6.40 -8.41 10.52
C GLU A 59 -6.26 -6.88 10.46
N GLY A 60 -5.99 -6.33 9.27
CA GLY A 60 -5.84 -4.92 9.00
C GLY A 60 -4.44 -4.40 9.29
N VAL A 61 -4.29 -3.08 9.24
CA VAL A 61 -3.00 -2.41 9.43
C VAL A 61 -2.59 -2.44 10.91
N ARG A 62 -1.28 -2.61 11.17
CA ARG A 62 -0.70 -2.48 12.51
C ARG A 62 -1.20 -1.21 13.20
N LYS A 63 -1.60 -1.35 14.46
CA LYS A 63 -2.07 -0.24 15.28
C LYS A 63 -0.91 0.46 16.00
N ASN A 64 -1.03 1.76 16.22
CA ASN A 64 -0.15 2.55 17.07
C ASN A 64 -0.46 2.29 18.56
N ALA A 65 0.24 2.99 19.46
CA ALA A 65 0.06 2.86 20.91
C ALA A 65 -1.37 3.22 21.37
N ASP A 66 -2.08 4.05 20.61
CA ASP A 66 -3.45 4.49 20.89
C ASP A 66 -4.51 3.53 20.29
N GLY A 67 -4.08 2.44 19.64
CA GLY A 67 -4.97 1.44 19.04
C GLY A 67 -5.54 1.84 17.67
N GLU A 68 -5.10 2.97 17.11
CA GLU A 68 -5.47 3.44 15.78
C GLU A 68 -4.51 2.89 14.71
N PRO A 69 -4.92 2.76 13.44
CA PRO A 69 -4.01 2.33 12.38
C PRO A 69 -2.79 3.25 12.26
N ASP A 70 -1.59 2.67 12.29
CA ASP A 70 -0.33 3.41 12.19
C ASP A 70 -0.01 3.73 10.72
N PHE A 71 -0.70 4.73 10.17
CA PHE A 71 -0.50 5.17 8.79
C PHE A 71 0.90 5.77 8.53
N HIS A 72 1.57 6.26 9.57
CA HIS A 72 2.93 6.78 9.45
C HIS A 72 3.93 5.64 9.19
N TYR A 73 3.77 4.53 9.91
CA TYR A 73 4.52 3.30 9.65
C TYR A 73 4.26 2.76 8.24
N VAL A 74 2.99 2.71 7.81
CA VAL A 74 2.62 2.28 6.45
C VAL A 74 3.32 3.13 5.38
N ALA A 75 3.25 4.46 5.48
CA ALA A 75 3.81 5.35 4.46
C ALA A 75 5.34 5.25 4.33
N THR A 76 6.04 4.79 5.36
CA THR A 76 7.51 4.67 5.40
C THR A 76 8.02 3.27 5.12
N HIS A 77 7.18 2.24 5.26
CA HIS A 77 7.56 0.83 5.11
C HIS A 77 6.90 0.13 3.91
N VAL A 78 5.84 0.69 3.32
CA VAL A 78 5.32 0.22 2.03
C VAL A 78 6.40 0.44 0.96
N CYS A 79 6.69 -0.61 0.20
CA CYS A 79 7.76 -0.69 -0.81
C CYS A 79 9.21 -0.62 -0.27
N GLY A 80 9.41 -0.90 1.02
CA GLY A 80 10.74 -0.99 1.65
C GLY A 80 11.41 -2.37 1.53
N SER A 81 10.69 -3.39 1.06
CA SER A 81 11.24 -4.74 0.89
C SER A 81 12.13 -4.80 -0.35
N VAL A 82 13.40 -4.46 -0.18
CA VAL A 82 14.44 -4.89 -1.11
C VAL A 82 14.69 -6.39 -0.85
N LYS A 83 14.04 -7.22 -1.65
CA LYS A 83 14.49 -8.57 -1.95
C LYS A 83 14.79 -8.67 -3.43
#